data_AF-A0A293LN11-F1
#
_entry.id   AF-A0A293LN11-F1
#
_cell.length_a   1.000
_cell.length_b   1.000
_cell.length_c   1.000
_cell.angle_alpha   90.00
_cell.angle_beta   90.00
_cell.angle_gamma   90.00
#
_symmetry.space_group_name_H-M   'P 1'
#
loop_
_entity.id
_entity.type
_entity.pdbx_description
1 polymer ?
#
loop_
_entity_poly.entity_id
_entity_poly.type
_entity_poly.pdbx_seq_one_letter_code
_entity_poly.pdbx_strand_id
1 'polypeptide(L)'
;MGMAVKVKGPIRVGLYDIERTIGKGNFAVVKLARHRITKTEVAIKIIDKTQLDPANLDKVYREVQVMKLLSHPHIIKLYQVMETENMLYLVSEYASRGEIFDFISTRGRMPEPMARRKFWQVLSAIEYCHNHKVVHRDLK
;
A
#
# COMPACT_ATOMS: atom_id res chain seq x y z
N MET A 1 -28.72 -18.03 -32.61
CA MET A 1 -28.05 -18.55 -31.39
C MET A 1 -27.00 -17.54 -30.94
N GLY A 2 -27.35 -16.68 -29.98
CA GLY A 2 -26.40 -15.71 -29.43
C GLY A 2 -25.50 -16.40 -28.40
N MET A 3 -24.19 -16.42 -28.65
CA MET A 3 -23.22 -16.86 -27.65
C MET A 3 -23.26 -15.89 -26.47
N ALA A 4 -23.74 -16.35 -25.32
CA ALA A 4 -23.59 -15.63 -24.07
C ALA A 4 -22.10 -15.41 -23.78
N VAL A 5 -21.67 -14.15 -23.80
CA VAL A 5 -20.34 -13.76 -23.34
C VAL A 5 -20.26 -14.11 -21.86
N LYS A 6 -19.49 -15.15 -21.50
CA LYS A 6 -19.17 -15.44 -20.10
C LYS A 6 -18.42 -14.24 -19.54
N VAL A 7 -19.11 -13.41 -18.76
CA VAL A 7 -18.49 -12.37 -17.96
C VAL A 7 -17.50 -13.07 -17.02
N LYS A 8 -16.20 -12.84 -17.25
CA LYS A 8 -15.14 -13.35 -16.36
C LYS A 8 -15.46 -12.83 -14.96
N GLY A 9 -15.69 -13.73 -14.00
CA GLY A 9 -15.92 -13.34 -12.62
C GLY A 9 -14.76 -12.48 -12.08
N PRO A 10 -15.01 -11.69 -11.02
CA PRO A 10 -13.97 -10.84 -10.44
C PRO A 10 -12.75 -11.67 -10.04
N ILE A 11 -11.56 -11.15 -10.33
CA ILE A 11 -10.29 -11.76 -9.90
C ILE A 11 -10.25 -11.68 -8.37
N ARG A 12 -9.84 -12.76 -7.71
CA ARG A 12 -9.90 -12.87 -6.24
C ARG A 12 -8.57 -13.26 -5.65
N VAL A 13 -8.31 -12.73 -4.46
CA VAL A 13 -7.22 -13.16 -3.57
C VAL A 13 -7.83 -13.25 -2.17
N GLY A 14 -7.89 -14.45 -1.59
CA GLY A 14 -8.53 -14.67 -0.29
C GLY A 14 -9.97 -14.13 -0.22
N LEU A 15 -10.24 -13.24 0.74
CA LEU A 15 -11.54 -12.58 0.93
C LEU A 15 -11.68 -11.24 0.18
N TYR A 16 -10.79 -10.96 -0.79
CA TYR A 16 -10.76 -9.69 -1.50
C TYR A 16 -11.13 -9.86 -2.97
N ASP A 17 -12.10 -9.08 -3.44
CA ASP A 17 -12.38 -8.93 -4.86
C ASP A 17 -11.44 -7.84 -5.40
N ILE A 18 -10.57 -8.21 -6.36
CA ILE A 18 -9.60 -7.31 -6.98
C ILE A 18 -10.32 -6.40 -7.98
N GLU A 19 -10.08 -5.09 -7.87
CA GLU A 19 -10.66 -4.08 -8.76
C GLU A 19 -9.63 -3.67 -9.84
N ARG A 20 -8.91 -2.56 -9.65
CA ARG A 20 -8.00 -1.96 -10.64
C ARG A 20 -6.58 -1.84 -10.13
N THR A 21 -5.62 -1.69 -11.05
CA THR A 21 -4.24 -1.34 -10.70
C THR A 21 -4.17 0.12 -10.27
N ILE A 22 -3.52 0.38 -9.13
CA ILE A 22 -3.30 1.73 -8.59
C ILE A 22 -1.81 2.09 -8.48
N GLY A 23 -0.91 1.12 -8.63
CA GLY A 23 0.53 1.35 -8.68
C GLY A 23 1.27 0.21 -9.35
N LYS A 24 2.40 0.50 -9.99
CA LYS A 24 3.31 -0.48 -10.59
C LYS A 24 4.74 -0.13 -10.20
N GLY A 25 5.47 -1.09 -9.66
CA GLY A 25 6.92 -1.04 -9.48
C GLY A 25 7.58 -2.17 -10.25
N ASN A 26 8.91 -2.29 -10.12
CA ASN A 26 9.70 -3.28 -10.87
C ASN A 26 9.29 -4.73 -10.59
N PHE A 27 9.06 -5.06 -9.31
CA PHE A 27 8.77 -6.43 -8.86
C PHE A 27 7.42 -6.57 -8.15
N ALA A 28 6.63 -5.48 -8.16
CA ALA A 28 5.39 -5.42 -7.43
C ALA A 28 4.32 -4.65 -8.21
N VAL A 29 3.08 -5.11 -8.08
CA VAL A 29 1.90 -4.37 -8.54
C VAL A 29 0.99 -4.10 -7.36
N VAL A 30 0.49 -2.87 -7.27
CA VAL A 30 -0.49 -2.49 -6.24
C VAL A 30 -1.87 -2.45 -6.88
N LYS A 31 -2.80 -3.22 -6.32
CA LYS A 31 -4.20 -3.27 -6.75
C LYS A 31 -5.09 -2.65 -5.69
N LEU A 32 -6.09 -1.87 -6.11
CA LEU A 32 -7.25 -1.61 -5.27
C LEU A 32 -8.09 -2.90 -5.22
N ALA A 33 -8.56 -3.24 -4.04
CA ALA A 33 -9.46 -4.36 -3.84
C ALA A 33 -10.49 -4.03 -2.76
N ARG A 34 -11.53 -4.84 -2.68
CA ARG A 34 -12.59 -4.70 -1.67
C ARG A 34 -12.73 -5.97 -0.85
N HIS A 35 -12.69 -5.82 0.47
CA HIS A 35 -12.94 -6.94 1.37
C HIS A 35 -14.42 -7.35 1.30
N ARG A 36 -14.69 -8.63 1.08
CA ARG A 36 -16.03 -9.11 0.70
C ARG A 36 -17.07 -8.98 1.81
N ILE A 37 -16.64 -9.07 3.07
CA ILE A 37 -17.54 -9.04 4.23
C ILE A 37 -17.72 -7.59 4.69
N THR A 38 -16.63 -6.91 5.02
CA THR A 38 -16.67 -5.55 5.59
C THR A 38 -16.91 -4.47 4.53
N LYS A 39 -16.81 -4.80 3.24
CA LYS A 39 -16.90 -3.87 2.09
C LYS A 39 -15.84 -2.77 2.06
N THR A 40 -14.85 -2.86 2.95
CA THR A 40 -13.74 -1.92 3.06
C THR A 40 -12.84 -1.99 1.84
N GLU A 41 -12.47 -0.82 1.30
CA GLU A 41 -11.45 -0.70 0.26
C GLU A 41 -10.05 -0.84 0.86
N VAL A 42 -9.19 -1.59 0.17
CA VAL A 42 -7.81 -1.89 0.59
C VAL A 42 -6.86 -1.78 -0.59
N ALA A 43 -5.61 -1.47 -0.30
CA ALA A 43 -4.52 -1.61 -1.26
C ALA A 43 -3.87 -2.99 -1.05
N ILE A 44 -3.66 -3.74 -2.14
CA ILE A 44 -2.95 -5.02 -2.10
C ILE A 44 -1.69 -4.88 -2.93
N LYS A 45 -0.53 -4.83 -2.27
CA LYS A 45 0.80 -4.92 -2.91
C LYS A 45 1.10 -6.40 -3.15
N ILE A 46 1.13 -6.79 -4.42
CA ILE A 46 1.39 -8.15 -4.90
C ILE A 46 2.83 -8.18 -5.40
N ILE A 47 3.65 -9.04 -4.79
CA ILE A 47 5.08 -9.14 -5.06
C ILE A 47 5.37 -10.55 -5.59
N ASP A 48 6.07 -10.63 -6.72
CA ASP A 48 6.57 -11.88 -7.28
C ASP A 48 7.96 -12.19 -6.69
N LYS A 49 8.02 -13.20 -5.81
CA LYS A 49 9.26 -13.60 -5.13
C LYS A 49 10.29 -14.17 -6.08
N THR A 50 9.87 -14.71 -7.23
CA THR A 50 10.77 -15.32 -8.22
C THR A 50 11.61 -14.29 -8.97
N GLN A 51 11.18 -13.02 -8.95
CA GLN A 51 11.87 -11.89 -9.58
C GLN A 51 12.84 -11.17 -8.64
N LEU A 52 12.96 -11.63 -7.39
CA LEU A 52 13.79 -11.00 -6.36
C LEU A 52 15.01 -11.85 -6.03
N ASP A 53 16.18 -11.21 -5.94
CA ASP A 53 17.34 -11.82 -5.29
C ASP A 53 17.13 -11.94 -3.76
N PRO A 54 17.91 -12.81 -3.07
CA PRO A 54 17.75 -13.02 -1.64
C PRO A 54 17.84 -11.74 -0.80
N ALA A 55 18.73 -10.81 -1.15
CA ALA A 55 18.91 -9.58 -0.40
C ALA A 55 17.71 -8.63 -0.53
N ASN A 56 17.07 -8.58 -1.70
CA ASN A 56 15.85 -7.81 -1.91
C ASN A 56 14.63 -8.48 -1.28
N LEU A 57 14.57 -9.81 -1.27
CA LEU A 57 13.55 -10.56 -0.54
C LEU A 57 13.62 -10.30 0.97
N ASP A 58 14.83 -10.28 1.56
CA ASP A 58 15.04 -9.92 2.97
C ASP A 58 14.57 -8.50 3.29
N LYS A 59 14.80 -7.54 2.39
CA LYS A 59 14.28 -6.17 2.54
C LYS A 59 12.75 -6.15 2.56
N VAL A 60 12.10 -6.94 1.71
CA VAL A 60 10.63 -7.06 1.69
C VAL A 60 10.11 -7.66 2.99
N TYR A 61 10.72 -8.73 3.51
CA TYR A 61 10.31 -9.28 4.80
C TYR A 61 10.55 -8.29 5.95
N ARG A 62 11.65 -7.53 5.91
CA ARG A 62 11.89 -6.46 6.89
C ARG A 62 10.82 -5.36 6.81
N GLU A 63 10.42 -4.95 5.62
CA GLU A 63 9.30 -4.00 5.40
C GLU A 63 8.03 -4.54 6.06
N VAL A 64 7.69 -5.82 5.84
CA VAL A 64 6.54 -6.47 6.47
C VAL A 64 6.63 -6.43 8.00
N GLN A 65 7.79 -6.77 8.59
CA GLN A 65 7.94 -6.75 10.05
C GLN A 65 7.78 -5.35 10.62
N VAL A 66 8.38 -4.34 9.97
CA VAL A 66 8.22 -2.94 10.39
C VAL A 66 6.74 -2.53 10.32
N MET A 67 6.05 -2.80 9.21
CA MET A 67 4.64 -2.44 9.06
C MET A 67 3.72 -3.12 10.09
N LYS A 68 4.05 -4.34 10.55
CA LYS A 68 3.31 -5.02 11.62
C LYS A 68 3.47 -4.36 12.99
N LEU A 69 4.60 -3.71 13.24
CA LEU A 69 4.91 -3.05 14.52
C LEU A 69 4.30 -1.64 14.62
N LEU A 70 4.06 -0.98 13.49
CA LEU A 70 3.62 0.41 13.48
C LEU A 70 2.09 0.52 13.50
N SER A 71 1.56 1.33 14.42
CA SER A 71 0.15 1.68 14.48
C SER A 71 0.00 3.16 14.84
N HIS A 72 -0.11 4.00 13.82
CA HIS A 72 -0.19 5.45 13.97
C HIS A 72 -1.17 6.03 12.93
N PRO A 73 -1.99 7.05 13.25
CA PRO A 73 -3.02 7.61 12.34
C PRO A 73 -2.49 8.25 11.05
N HIS A 74 -1.18 8.43 10.94
CA HIS A 74 -0.50 9.01 9.77
C HIS A 74 0.50 8.03 9.12
N ILE A 75 0.38 6.74 9.42
CA ILE A 75 1.14 5.65 8.80
C ILE A 75 0.14 4.62 8.27
N ILE A 76 0.32 4.19 7.02
CA ILE A 76 -0.54 3.18 6.38
C ILE A 76 -0.56 1.90 7.22
N LYS A 77 -1.76 1.50 7.65
CA LYS A 77 -1.94 0.29 8.45
C LYS A 77 -1.88 -0.96 7.57
N LEU A 78 -1.10 -1.95 8.00
CA LEU A 78 -1.13 -3.31 7.44
C LEU A 78 -2.27 -4.10 8.08
N TYR A 79 -3.15 -4.67 7.27
CA TYR A 79 -4.26 -5.50 7.73
C TYR A 79 -3.94 -6.98 7.70
N GLN A 80 -3.31 -7.45 6.62
CA GLN A 80 -3.06 -8.87 6.41
C GLN A 80 -1.85 -9.09 5.52
N VAL A 81 -1.14 -10.19 5.78
CA VAL A 81 -0.12 -10.73 4.87
C VAL A 81 -0.59 -12.11 4.44
N MET A 82 -0.57 -12.37 3.13
CA MET A 82 -0.80 -13.71 2.58
C MET A 82 0.42 -14.08 1.75
N GLU A 83 0.83 -15.34 1.83
CA GLU A 83 2.05 -15.81 1.18
C GLU A 83 1.80 -17.17 0.53
N THR A 84 2.32 -17.33 -0.68
CA THR A 84 2.47 -18.61 -1.37
C THR A 84 3.96 -18.85 -1.65
N GLU A 85 4.32 -19.98 -2.27
CA GLU A 85 5.71 -20.26 -2.65
C GLU A 85 6.34 -19.14 -3.49
N ASN A 86 5.58 -18.58 -4.45
CA ASN A 86 6.10 -17.63 -5.45
C ASN A 86 5.61 -16.20 -5.24
N MET A 87 4.59 -15.96 -4.42
CA MET A 87 3.93 -14.66 -4.33
C MET A 87 3.76 -14.22 -2.87
N LEU A 88 3.89 -12.91 -2.64
CA LEU A 88 3.60 -12.27 -1.36
C LEU A 88 2.57 -11.15 -1.56
N TYR A 89 1.54 -11.13 -0.71
CA TYR A 89 0.43 -10.19 -0.79
C TYR A 89 0.32 -9.41 0.51
N LEU A 90 0.53 -8.10 0.47
CA LEU A 90 0.40 -7.20 1.62
C LEU A 90 -0.90 -6.42 1.45
N VAL A 91 -1.88 -6.70 2.30
CA VAL A 91 -3.15 -5.97 2.35
C VAL A 91 -3.04 -4.84 3.35
N SER A 92 -3.22 -3.60 2.89
CA SER A 92 -3.09 -2.41 3.71
C SER A 92 -4.25 -1.42 3.50
N GLU A 93 -4.27 -0.40 4.34
CA GLU A 93 -5.12 0.77 4.15
C GLU A 93 -4.93 1.39 2.76
N TYR A 94 -6.03 1.82 2.15
CA TYR A 94 -6.03 2.52 0.87
C TYR A 94 -6.12 4.04 1.08
N ALA A 95 -5.06 4.76 0.72
CA ALA A 95 -5.05 6.21 0.68
C ALA A 95 -5.63 6.73 -0.65
N SER A 96 -6.93 7.03 -0.67
CA SER A 96 -7.66 7.39 -1.89
C SER A 96 -7.37 8.80 -2.46
N ARG A 97 -6.69 9.66 -1.69
CA ARG A 97 -6.49 11.07 -2.05
C ARG A 97 -5.20 11.37 -2.82
N GLY A 98 -4.48 10.34 -3.27
CA GLY A 98 -3.26 10.48 -4.07
C GLY A 98 -2.07 11.01 -3.26
N GLU A 99 -1.03 11.42 -3.98
CA GLU A 99 0.24 11.86 -3.41
C GLU A 99 0.30 13.38 -3.18
N ILE A 100 1.10 13.80 -2.21
CA ILE A 100 1.31 15.24 -1.93
C ILE A 100 2.01 15.94 -3.10
N PHE A 101 2.96 15.25 -3.75
CA PHE A 101 3.68 15.81 -4.90
C PHE A 101 2.74 16.12 -6.07
N ASP A 102 1.81 15.21 -6.37
CA ASP A 102 0.79 15.43 -7.41
C ASP A 102 -0.11 16.62 -7.06
N PHE A 103 -0.50 16.75 -5.79
CA PHE A 103 -1.29 17.89 -5.33
C PHE A 103 -0.56 19.22 -5.60
N ILE A 104 0.74 19.29 -5.28
CA ILE A 104 1.55 20.50 -5.50
C ILE A 104 1.73 20.76 -7.00
N SER A 105 2.03 19.71 -7.77
CA SER A 105 2.26 19.83 -9.22
C SER A 105 1.03 20.32 -9.97
N THR A 106 -0.17 19.94 -9.52
CA THR A 106 -1.43 20.31 -10.18
C THR A 106 -2.05 21.61 -9.67
N ARG A 107 -1.85 21.97 -8.40
CA ARG A 107 -2.49 23.15 -7.77
C ARG A 107 -1.51 24.27 -7.40
N GLY A 108 -0.22 24.06 -7.63
CA GLY A 108 0.84 24.96 -7.17
C GLY A 108 1.12 24.82 -5.67
N ARG A 109 1.79 25.84 -5.12
CA ARG A 109 2.23 25.86 -3.73
C ARG A 109 1.07 25.73 -2.74
N MET A 110 1.30 24.98 -1.66
CA MET A 110 0.38 24.95 -0.52
C MET A 110 0.49 26.23 0.31
N PRO A 111 -0.63 26.86 0.72
CA PRO A 111 -0.61 27.93 1.72
C PRO A 111 -0.01 27.42 3.04
N GLU A 112 0.73 28.28 3.75
CA GLU A 112 1.42 27.91 4.99
C GLU A 112 0.54 27.20 6.03
N PRO A 113 -0.72 27.61 6.30
CA PRO A 113 -1.55 26.90 7.27
C PRO A 113 -1.82 25.45 6.88
N MET A 114 -1.93 25.16 5.58
CA MET A 114 -2.16 23.80 5.08
C MET A 114 -0.86 22.99 5.09
N ALA A 115 0.23 23.59 4.62
CA ALA A 115 1.57 22.99 4.66
C ALA A 115 1.96 22.61 6.09
N ARG A 116 1.75 23.51 7.06
CA ARG A 116 2.02 23.27 8.49
C ARG A 116 1.26 22.07 9.02
N ARG A 117 -0.02 21.93 8.69
CA ARG A 117 -0.83 20.77 9.11
C ARG A 117 -0.29 19.47 8.53
N LYS A 118 0.03 19.43 7.23
CA LYS A 118 0.61 18.24 6.59
C LYS A 118 1.98 17.88 7.15
N PHE A 119 2.82 18.89 7.35
CA PHE A 119 4.15 18.69 7.90
C PHE A 119 4.10 18.18 9.34
N TRP A 120 3.17 18.68 10.17
CA TRP A 120 2.93 18.15 11.51
C TRP A 120 2.52 16.66 11.48
N GLN A 121 1.66 16.26 10.55
CA GLN A 121 1.27 14.84 10.39
C GLN A 121 2.48 13.95 10.06
N VAL A 122 3.36 14.42 9.17
CA VAL A 122 4.61 13.74 8.80
C VAL A 122 5.55 13.65 9.99
N LEU A 123 5.78 14.75 10.72
CA LEU A 123 6.64 14.76 11.91
C LEU A 123 6.12 13.83 13.00
N SER A 124 4.82 13.84 13.28
CA SER A 124 4.17 12.92 14.23
C SER A 124 4.42 11.45 13.87
N ALA A 125 4.31 11.10 12.57
CA ALA A 125 4.59 9.75 12.11
C ALA A 125 6.08 9.37 12.23
N ILE A 126 6.98 10.28 11.87
CA ILE A 126 8.43 10.05 11.93
C ILE A 126 8.90 9.90 13.38
N GLU A 127 8.44 10.77 14.28
CA GLU A 127 8.72 10.67 15.71
C GLU A 127 8.26 9.32 16.26
N TYR A 128 7.03 8.89 15.91
CA TYR A 128 6.54 7.57 16.27
C TYR A 128 7.45 6.44 15.77
N CYS A 129 7.87 6.47 14.49
CA CYS A 129 8.83 5.50 13.94
C CYS A 129 10.16 5.47 14.72
N HIS A 130 10.73 6.64 15.01
CA HIS A 130 12.01 6.76 15.71
C HIS A 130 11.92 6.25 17.15
N ASN A 131 10.79 6.47 17.85
CA ASN A 131 10.53 5.90 19.17
C ASN A 131 10.48 4.37 19.15
N HIS A 132 10.11 3.77 18.02
CA HIS A 132 10.15 2.33 17.77
C HIS A 132 11.46 1.84 17.13
N LYS A 133 12.51 2.67 17.14
CA LYS A 133 13.84 2.36 16.55
C LYS A 133 13.79 2.03 15.05
N VAL A 134 12.80 2.57 14.34
CA VAL A 134 12.64 2.43 12.89
C VAL A 134 13.05 3.73 12.20
N VAL A 135 13.97 3.64 11.23
CA VAL A 135 14.32 4.75 10.33
C VAL A 135 13.75 4.45 8.95
N HIS A 136 12.96 5.36 8.38
CA HIS A 136 12.28 5.15 7.09
C HIS A 136 13.27 5.02 5.91
N ARG A 137 14.29 5.89 5.87
CA ARG A 137 15.37 5.96 4.84
C ARG A 137 14.96 6.32 3.40
N ASP A 138 13.67 6.34 3.05
CA ASP A 138 13.19 6.73 1.70
C ASP A 138 11.98 7.68 1.76
N LEU A 139 12.04 8.73 2.59
CA LEU A 139 10.97 9.73 2.66
C LEU A 139 11.07 10.68 1.46
N LYS A 140 10.03 10.75 0.63
CA LYS A 140 9.94 11.55 -0.59
C LYS A 140 8.52 12.04 -0.86
#